data_AF-A0A7S2BP00-F1
#
_entry.id   AF-A0A7S2BP00-F1
#
_cell.length_a   1.000
_cell.length_b   1.000
_cell.length_c   1.000
_cell.angle_alpha   90.00
_cell.angle_beta   90.00
_cell.angle_gamma   90.00
#
_symmetry.space_group_name_H-M   'P 1'
#
loop_
_entity.id
_entity.type
_entity.pdbx_description
1 polymer ?
#
loop_
_entity_poly.entity_id
_entity_poly.type
_entity_poly.pdbx_seq_one_letter_code
_entity_poly.pdbx_strand_id
1 'polypeptide(L)'
;MKVHRATAPLTVSRIGVDCHEYGLGFRDYIFTKSPPSCSSARAPTCGKGINIPEKYLRPMKVCKPKCPQAIETLEHLVTKTGGEPCDECSELPAGPGADGVDFLALVSIKQSEFCESRTKAHGASCVLDQCDRPIFAWINFCPGMVSHSDE
;
A
#
# COMPACT_ATOMS: atom_id res chain seq x y z
N MET A 1 9.26 22.66 18.62
CA MET A 1 9.11 21.50 17.73
C MET A 1 7.70 20.97 17.87
N LYS A 2 6.86 21.06 16.82
CA LYS A 2 5.45 20.66 16.87
C LYS A 2 5.33 19.27 16.25
N VAL A 3 5.00 18.26 17.06
CA VAL A 3 4.77 16.90 16.56
C VAL A 3 3.39 16.88 15.93
N HIS A 4 3.32 16.78 14.60
CA HIS A 4 2.08 16.59 13.87
C HIS A 4 1.66 15.13 13.98
N ARG A 5 0.69 14.85 14.86
CA ARG A 5 0.03 13.54 14.93
C ARG A 5 -0.80 13.31 13.67
N ALA A 6 -0.78 12.09 13.16
CA ALA A 6 -1.71 11.68 12.12
C ALA A 6 -3.16 11.76 12.67
N THR A 7 -4.02 12.57 12.04
CA THR A 7 -5.45 12.69 12.38
C THR A 7 -6.33 11.64 11.71
N ALA A 8 -5.81 10.94 10.71
CA ALA A 8 -6.47 9.82 10.04
C ALA A 8 -5.72 8.52 10.35
N PRO A 9 -6.39 7.35 10.34
CA PRO A 9 -5.74 6.07 10.54
C PRO A 9 -4.58 5.87 9.57
N LEU A 10 -3.45 5.41 10.11
CA LEU A 10 -2.25 5.16 9.34
C LEU A 10 -2.50 3.99 8.37
N THR A 11 -2.30 4.26 7.08
CA THR A 11 -2.51 3.31 5.98
C THR A 11 -1.39 3.41 4.96
N VAL A 12 -1.15 2.32 4.23
CA VAL A 12 -0.19 2.26 3.12
C VAL A 12 -0.89 1.91 1.80
N SER A 13 -0.43 2.50 0.71
CA SER A 13 -0.92 2.19 -0.63
C SER A 13 -0.50 0.79 -1.07
N ARG A 14 -1.37 0.11 -1.82
CA ARG A 14 -1.00 -1.11 -2.56
C ARG A 14 0.03 -0.77 -3.65
N ILE A 15 0.85 -1.74 -4.02
CA ILE A 15 1.72 -1.64 -5.20
C ILE A 15 0.89 -2.13 -6.38
N GLY A 16 0.63 -1.26 -7.35
CA GLY A 16 -0.03 -1.65 -8.59
C GLY A 16 0.88 -1.55 -9.81
N VAL A 17 0.46 -2.22 -10.88
CA VAL A 17 1.13 -2.20 -12.19
C VAL A 17 0.30 -1.40 -13.17
N ASP A 18 0.94 -0.51 -13.93
CA ASP A 18 0.29 0.38 -14.91
C ASP A 18 -0.86 1.18 -14.28
N CYS A 19 -0.59 1.79 -13.12
CA CYS A 19 -1.58 2.58 -12.41
C CYS A 19 -1.81 3.92 -13.09
N HIS A 20 -3.09 4.25 -13.29
CA HIS A 20 -3.53 5.54 -13.80
C HIS A 20 -4.50 6.18 -12.81
N GLU A 21 -4.28 7.44 -12.49
CA GLU A 21 -5.30 8.28 -11.87
C GLU A 21 -6.27 8.68 -12.98
N TYR A 22 -7.54 8.29 -12.89
CA TYR A 22 -8.54 8.81 -13.81
C TYR A 22 -8.79 10.29 -13.49
N GLY A 23 -8.27 11.17 -14.33
CA GLY A 23 -8.89 12.45 -14.61
C GLY A 23 -9.82 12.27 -15.80
N LEU A 24 -11.05 11.79 -15.59
CA LEU A 24 -12.05 11.91 -16.64
C LEU A 24 -12.28 13.42 -16.81
N GLY A 25 -11.79 13.96 -17.91
CA GLY A 25 -11.90 15.38 -18.25
C GLY A 25 -13.35 15.76 -18.52
N PHE A 26 -14.16 15.87 -17.47
CA PHE A 26 -15.37 16.67 -17.44
C PHE A 26 -15.10 17.84 -16.52
N ARG A 27 -15.23 19.07 -17.04
CA ARG A 27 -14.88 20.33 -16.34
C ARG A 27 -15.57 20.52 -14.98
N ASP A 28 -16.55 19.69 -14.62
CA ASP A 28 -17.24 19.72 -13.33
C ASP A 28 -17.04 18.47 -12.45
N TYR A 29 -16.25 17.47 -12.90
CA TYR A 29 -15.94 16.24 -12.15
C TYR A 29 -14.43 15.96 -12.06
N ILE A 30 -13.62 17.01 -12.17
CA ILE A 30 -12.18 16.91 -11.94
C ILE A 30 -11.90 17.23 -10.47
N PHE A 31 -11.05 16.41 -9.86
CA PHE A 31 -10.42 16.57 -8.55
C PHE A 31 -11.33 16.28 -7.36
N THR A 32 -11.37 15.01 -6.95
CA THR A 32 -10.84 14.53 -5.65
C THR A 32 -11.47 13.17 -5.32
N LYS A 33 -10.63 12.16 -4.99
CA LYS A 33 -10.98 10.88 -4.32
C LYS A 33 -11.28 9.61 -5.14
N SER A 34 -11.14 9.55 -6.45
CA SER A 34 -11.17 8.24 -7.13
C SER A 34 -9.83 7.51 -6.91
N PRO A 35 -9.79 6.27 -6.38
CA PRO A 35 -8.54 5.53 -6.23
C PRO A 35 -7.92 5.26 -7.61
N PRO A 36 -6.58 5.21 -7.73
CA PRO A 36 -5.94 4.87 -8.99
C PRO A 36 -6.39 3.49 -9.46
N SER A 37 -6.66 3.35 -10.76
CA SER A 37 -6.89 2.05 -11.39
C SER A 37 -5.59 1.44 -11.82
N CYS A 38 -5.39 0.16 -11.51
CA CYS A 38 -4.23 -0.58 -11.95
C CYS A 38 -4.65 -1.86 -12.66
N SER A 39 -3.78 -2.40 -13.53
CA SER A 39 -4.02 -3.70 -14.18
C SER A 39 -3.92 -4.88 -13.19
N SER A 40 -3.16 -4.67 -12.13
CA SER A 40 -3.03 -5.57 -10.99
C SER A 40 -2.60 -4.76 -9.76
N ALA A 41 -2.86 -5.30 -8.58
CA ALA A 41 -2.51 -4.70 -7.31
C ALA A 41 -2.10 -5.78 -6.31
N ARG A 42 -1.10 -5.49 -5.48
CA ARG A 42 -0.66 -6.36 -4.38
C ARG A 42 -0.28 -5.57 -3.13
N ALA A 43 -0.28 -6.26 -1.99
CA ALA A 43 0.24 -5.69 -0.76
C ALA A 43 1.74 -5.34 -0.93
N PRO A 44 2.18 -4.16 -0.44
CA PRO A 44 3.60 -3.88 -0.30
C PRO A 44 4.24 -4.84 0.70
N THR A 45 5.53 -5.06 0.51
CA THR A 45 6.34 -5.85 1.44
C THR A 45 7.20 -4.95 2.31
N CYS A 46 7.47 -5.38 3.52
CA CYS A 46 8.36 -4.73 4.46
C CYS A 46 9.46 -5.72 4.90
N GLY A 47 10.71 -5.26 4.98
CA GLY A 47 11.86 -6.10 5.31
C GLY A 47 12.11 -7.19 4.26
N LYS A 48 12.41 -8.42 4.72
CA LYS A 48 12.62 -9.61 3.88
C LYS A 48 11.30 -10.16 3.30
N GLY A 49 10.54 -9.33 2.59
CA GLY A 49 9.36 -9.77 1.84
C GLY A 49 8.11 -10.01 2.69
N ILE A 50 8.02 -9.48 3.91
CA ILE A 50 6.83 -9.64 4.73
C ILE A 50 5.72 -8.73 4.19
N ASN A 51 4.61 -9.31 3.75
CA ASN A 51 3.46 -8.54 3.30
C ASN A 51 2.91 -7.68 4.45
N ILE A 52 2.68 -6.41 4.18
CA ILE A 52 1.94 -5.55 5.10
C ILE A 52 0.48 -6.06 5.15
N PRO A 53 -0.08 -6.35 6.35
CA PRO A 53 -1.44 -6.88 6.48
C PRO A 53 -2.50 -6.01 5.79
N GLU A 54 -3.51 -6.66 5.20
CA GLU A 54 -4.58 -5.97 4.45
C GLU A 54 -5.32 -4.91 5.26
N LYS A 55 -5.44 -5.10 6.58
CA LYS A 55 -6.06 -4.13 7.49
C LYS A 55 -5.38 -2.76 7.48
N TYR A 56 -4.14 -2.66 7.03
CA TYR A 56 -3.40 -1.40 6.94
C TYR A 56 -3.34 -0.85 5.50
N LEU A 57 -4.00 -1.50 4.54
CA LEU A 57 -3.93 -1.13 3.14
C LEU A 57 -5.06 -0.17 2.75
N ARG A 58 -4.72 0.78 1.88
CA ARG A 58 -5.69 1.63 1.20
C ARG A 58 -6.47 0.85 0.13
N PRO A 59 -7.69 1.30 -0.24
CA PRO A 59 -8.44 0.69 -1.31
C PRO A 59 -7.72 0.90 -2.66
N MET A 60 -7.95 0.00 -3.61
CA MET A 60 -7.41 0.13 -4.97
C MET A 60 -8.36 -0.53 -5.97
N LYS A 61 -8.56 0.11 -7.13
CA LYS A 61 -9.39 -0.45 -8.21
C LYS A 61 -8.50 -1.25 -9.17
N VAL A 62 -8.88 -2.48 -9.48
CA VAL A 62 -8.16 -3.38 -10.39
C VAL A 62 -9.05 -3.71 -11.58
N CYS A 63 -8.59 -3.35 -12.78
CA CYS A 63 -9.38 -3.43 -14.01
C CYS A 63 -8.73 -4.40 -15.01
N LYS A 64 -9.50 -5.34 -15.55
CA LYS A 64 -9.08 -6.19 -16.67
C LYS A 64 -10.14 -6.08 -17.78
N PRO A 65 -9.81 -5.72 -19.03
CA PRO A 65 -8.51 -5.30 -19.58
C PRO A 65 -8.14 -3.84 -19.23
N LYS A 66 -6.93 -3.39 -19.65
CA LYS A 66 -6.44 -2.02 -19.45
C LYS A 66 -7.49 -1.00 -19.88
N CYS A 67 -7.74 -0.04 -19.02
CA CYS A 67 -8.56 1.11 -19.39
C CYS A 67 -7.83 1.92 -20.46
N PRO A 68 -8.51 2.31 -21.55
CA PRO A 68 -7.91 3.08 -22.62
C PRO A 68 -7.27 4.35 -22.06
N GLN A 69 -6.02 4.62 -22.43
CA GLN A 69 -5.40 5.90 -22.12
C GLN A 69 -6.14 6.99 -22.90
N ALA A 70 -6.53 8.05 -22.20
CA ALA A 70 -7.36 9.13 -22.73
C ALA A 70 -6.79 9.73 -24.02
N ILE A 71 -7.31 9.30 -25.17
CA ILE A 71 -7.28 10.01 -26.46
C ILE A 71 -8.59 9.76 -27.24
N GLU A 72 -9.32 8.67 -26.99
CA GLU A 72 -10.66 8.44 -27.55
C GLU A 72 -11.73 9.09 -26.66
N THR A 73 -12.68 9.83 -27.26
CA THR A 73 -13.82 10.38 -26.51
C THR A 73 -14.62 9.24 -25.87
N LEU A 74 -15.25 9.49 -24.71
CA LEU A 74 -16.07 8.49 -24.00
C LEU A 74 -17.12 7.86 -24.94
N GLU A 75 -17.71 8.67 -25.82
CA GLU A 75 -18.63 8.20 -26.87
C GLU A 75 -17.99 7.21 -27.85
N HIS A 76 -16.75 7.46 -28.29
CA HIS A 76 -16.03 6.57 -29.21
C HIS A 76 -15.72 5.22 -28.54
N LEU A 77 -15.44 5.23 -27.24
CA LEU A 77 -15.16 4.05 -26.45
C LEU A 77 -16.44 3.24 -26.19
N VAL A 78 -17.50 3.86 -25.69
CA VAL A 78 -18.79 3.22 -25.41
C VAL A 78 -19.39 2.56 -26.66
N THR A 79 -19.28 3.21 -27.81
CA THR A 79 -19.81 2.67 -29.08
C THR A 79 -18.98 1.47 -29.59
N LYS A 80 -17.69 1.40 -29.27
CA LYS A 80 -16.76 0.34 -29.70
C LYS A 80 -16.80 -0.88 -28.77
N THR A 81 -17.00 -0.69 -27.48
CA THR A 81 -17.02 -1.77 -26.47
C THR A 81 -18.41 -2.21 -26.05
N GLY A 82 -19.47 -1.46 -26.38
CA GLY A 82 -20.84 -1.78 -25.99
C GLY A 82 -21.14 -1.59 -24.49
N GLY A 83 -20.27 -0.87 -23.77
CA GLY A 83 -20.29 -0.62 -22.32
C GLY A 83 -19.25 0.43 -21.93
N GLU A 84 -19.24 0.90 -20.68
CA GLU A 84 -18.23 1.87 -20.24
C GLU A 84 -16.84 1.22 -20.28
N PRO A 85 -15.82 1.92 -20.83
CA PRO A 85 -14.45 1.46 -20.70
C PRO A 85 -14.16 1.34 -19.21
N CYS A 86 -13.81 0.12 -18.73
CA CYS A 86 -13.59 -0.24 -17.33
C CYS A 86 -14.79 -0.87 -16.57
N ASP A 87 -15.80 -1.43 -17.23
CA ASP A 87 -16.91 -2.12 -16.54
C ASP A 87 -16.48 -3.37 -15.75
N GLU A 88 -15.38 -4.03 -16.15
CA GLU A 88 -14.81 -5.19 -15.44
C GLU A 88 -13.70 -4.78 -14.45
N CYS A 89 -14.04 -3.89 -13.52
CA CYS A 89 -13.15 -3.56 -12.41
C CYS A 89 -13.63 -4.17 -11.10
N SER A 90 -12.66 -4.68 -10.32
CA SER A 90 -12.86 -5.11 -8.94
C SER A 90 -12.24 -4.07 -8.00
N GLU A 91 -12.92 -3.79 -6.89
CA GLU A 91 -12.36 -2.99 -5.82
C GLU A 91 -11.70 -3.89 -4.78
N LEU A 92 -10.43 -3.62 -4.50
CA LEU A 92 -9.78 -4.14 -3.31
C LEU A 92 -10.16 -3.22 -2.15
N PRO A 93 -10.84 -3.74 -1.10
CA PRO A 93 -11.38 -2.90 -0.04
C PRO A 93 -10.27 -2.25 0.79
N ALA A 94 -10.63 -1.12 1.40
CA ALA A 94 -9.80 -0.47 2.41
C ALA A 94 -9.79 -1.31 3.69
N GLY A 95 -8.63 -1.41 4.33
CA GLY A 95 -8.54 -1.82 5.73
C GLY A 95 -8.87 -0.66 6.68
N PRO A 96 -9.13 -0.94 7.97
CA PRO A 96 -9.40 0.10 8.98
C PRO A 96 -8.21 1.05 9.24
N GLY A 97 -6.99 0.69 8.82
CA GLY A 97 -5.77 1.40 9.20
C GLY A 97 -5.42 1.19 10.67
N ALA A 98 -4.37 1.86 11.13
CA ALA A 98 -4.07 1.95 12.56
C ALA A 98 -4.39 3.33 13.09
N ASP A 99 -5.32 3.39 14.03
CA ASP A 99 -5.77 4.63 14.64
C ASP A 99 -4.88 5.03 15.81
N GLY A 100 -4.71 6.35 16.00
CA GLY A 100 -3.95 6.91 17.12
C GLY A 100 -2.45 6.59 17.14
N VAL A 101 -1.87 6.14 16.02
CA VAL A 101 -0.44 5.81 15.91
C VAL A 101 0.25 6.62 14.81
N ASP A 102 1.50 7.00 15.06
CA ASP A 102 2.35 7.68 14.09
C ASP A 102 3.28 6.72 13.34
N PHE A 103 3.47 5.49 13.84
CA PHE A 103 4.41 4.50 13.32
C PHE A 103 3.98 3.07 13.66
N LEU A 104 4.16 2.14 12.72
CA LEU A 104 3.94 0.71 12.91
C LEU A 104 5.21 -0.10 12.65
N ALA A 105 5.58 -0.94 13.61
CA ALA A 105 6.65 -1.93 13.44
C ALA A 105 6.07 -3.34 13.32
N LEU A 106 6.38 -4.02 12.22
CA LEU A 106 6.13 -5.45 12.08
C LEU A 106 7.29 -6.21 12.72
N VAL A 107 7.00 -7.03 13.73
CA VAL A 107 8.02 -7.77 14.48
C VAL A 107 8.01 -9.24 14.07
N SER A 108 9.19 -9.80 13.86
CA SER A 108 9.39 -11.25 13.71
C SER A 108 10.55 -11.76 14.54
N ILE A 109 10.56 -13.07 14.78
CA ILE A 109 11.68 -13.80 15.37
C ILE A 109 12.04 -14.90 14.37
N LYS A 110 12.98 -14.62 13.46
CA LYS A 110 13.36 -15.54 12.37
C LYS A 110 14.87 -15.50 12.14
N GLN A 111 15.46 -16.67 11.89
CA GLN A 111 16.85 -16.72 11.45
C GLN A 111 16.98 -16.07 10.07
N SER A 112 18.00 -15.23 9.90
CA SER A 112 18.30 -14.55 8.63
C SER A 112 19.82 -14.44 8.41
N GLU A 113 20.25 -14.02 7.23
CA GLU A 113 21.67 -13.74 6.93
C GLU A 113 22.26 -12.63 7.80
N PHE A 114 21.42 -11.74 8.35
CA PHE A 114 21.84 -10.67 9.25
C PHE A 114 21.97 -11.13 10.71
N CYS A 115 21.51 -12.34 11.02
CA CYS A 115 21.68 -12.96 12.33
C CYS A 115 23.06 -13.59 12.47
N GLU A 116 24.07 -12.72 12.40
CA GLU A 116 25.47 -13.04 12.68
C GLU A 116 25.71 -13.21 14.19
N SER A 117 26.92 -13.64 14.56
CA SER A 117 27.27 -14.08 15.92
C SER A 117 27.02 -13.06 17.04
N ARG A 118 26.85 -11.78 16.73
CA ARG A 118 26.56 -10.71 17.70
C ARG A 118 25.28 -9.91 17.41
N THR A 119 24.58 -10.20 16.32
CA THR A 119 23.36 -9.46 15.97
C THR A 119 22.18 -9.97 16.78
N LYS A 120 21.65 -9.14 17.69
CA LYS A 120 20.46 -9.48 18.48
C LYS A 120 19.16 -9.25 17.71
N ALA A 121 19.13 -8.18 16.93
CA ALA A 121 18.03 -7.82 16.06
C ALA A 121 18.53 -6.94 14.93
N HIS A 122 17.78 -6.90 13.85
CA HIS A 122 18.00 -5.99 12.73
C HIS A 122 16.65 -5.51 12.19
N GLY A 123 16.63 -4.36 11.54
CA GLY A 123 15.38 -3.79 11.02
C GLY A 123 15.61 -2.68 10.01
N ALA A 124 14.55 -2.33 9.31
CA ALA A 124 14.55 -1.26 8.31
C ALA A 124 13.16 -0.61 8.20
N SER A 125 13.14 0.68 7.88
CA SER A 125 11.92 1.36 7.43
C SER A 125 11.53 0.87 6.04
N CYS A 126 10.23 0.73 5.80
CA CYS A 126 9.70 0.18 4.55
C CYS A 126 8.74 1.13 3.83
N VAL A 127 8.08 2.01 4.58
CA VAL A 127 7.12 2.96 4.04
C VAL A 127 7.41 4.31 4.68
N LEU A 128 7.55 5.32 3.84
CA LEU A 128 7.67 6.71 4.23
C LEU A 128 6.36 7.44 3.92
N ASP A 129 6.06 8.48 4.70
CA ASP A 129 4.99 9.41 4.37
C ASP A 129 5.45 10.48 3.35
N GLN A 130 4.57 11.42 3.01
CA GLN A 130 4.85 12.53 2.10
C GLN A 130 5.94 13.51 2.58
N CYS A 131 6.45 13.35 3.81
CA CYS A 131 7.52 14.16 4.40
C CYS A 131 8.78 13.32 4.66
N ASP A 132 8.94 12.19 3.96
CA ASP A 132 10.02 11.22 4.12
C ASP A 132 10.13 10.64 5.54
N ARG A 133 9.07 10.70 6.34
CA ARG A 133 9.06 10.15 7.70
C ARG A 133 8.70 8.66 7.65
N PRO A 134 9.49 7.77 8.25
CA PRO A 134 9.11 6.37 8.37
C PRO A 134 7.78 6.22 9.10
N ILE A 135 6.85 5.50 8.47
CA ILE A 135 5.54 5.17 9.04
C ILE A 135 5.32 3.66 9.18
N PHE A 136 6.04 2.84 8.41
CA PHE A 136 6.15 1.41 8.65
C PHE A 136 7.61 0.97 8.69
N ALA A 137 7.91 0.05 9.59
CA ALA A 137 9.17 -0.67 9.62
C ALA A 137 8.98 -2.15 9.89
N TRP A 138 10.04 -2.89 9.67
CA TRP A 138 10.16 -4.28 10.07
C TRP A 138 11.36 -4.43 11.00
N ILE A 139 11.16 -5.17 12.08
CA ILE A 139 12.18 -5.51 13.07
C ILE A 139 12.18 -7.02 13.21
N ASN A 140 13.35 -7.62 13.06
CA ASN A 140 13.56 -9.04 13.25
C ASN A 140 14.54 -9.29 14.38
N PHE A 141 14.09 -10.06 15.37
CA PHE A 141 14.94 -10.56 16.43
C PHE A 141 15.56 -11.89 15.99
N CYS A 142 16.85 -12.04 16.25
CA CYS A 142 17.59 -13.24 15.92
C CYS A 142 17.30 -14.32 16.98
N PRO A 143 16.76 -15.50 16.59
CA PRO A 143 16.25 -16.49 17.55
C PRO A 143 17.27 -16.87 18.63
N GLY A 144 18.53 -17.13 18.26
CA GLY A 144 19.59 -17.52 19.19
C GLY A 144 20.03 -16.42 20.18
N MET A 145 19.50 -15.21 20.05
CA MET A 145 19.80 -14.06 20.92
C MET A 145 18.62 -13.65 21.81
N VAL A 146 17.47 -14.31 21.67
CA VAL A 146 16.31 -14.10 22.53
C VAL A 146 16.43 -15.07 23.69
N SER A 147 16.61 -14.57 24.91
CA SER A 147 16.57 -15.41 26.11
C SER A 147 15.12 -15.77 26.42
N HIS A 148 14.84 -17.05 26.55
CA HIS A 148 13.62 -17.52 27.19
C HIS A 148 13.92 -17.61 28.68
N SER A 149 13.42 -16.66 29.48
CA SER A 149 13.26 -16.91 30.91
C SER A 149 11.98 -17.70 31.06
N ASP A 150 12.07 -18.95 31.53
CA ASP A 150 10.91 -19.71 31.97
C ASP A 150 10.37 -19.02 33.23
N GLU A 151 9.20 -18.39 33.13
CA GLU A 151 8.39 -17.99 34.30
C GLU A 151 7.65 -19.20 34.89
#